data_AF-C5AVB7-F1
#
_entry.id   AF-C5AVB7-F1
#
_cell.length_a   1.000
_cell.length_b   1.000
_cell.length_c   1.000
_cell.angle_alpha   90.00
_cell.angle_beta   90.00
_cell.angle_gamma   90.00
#
_symmetry.space_group_name_H-M   'P 1'
#
loop_
_entity.id
_entity.type
_entity.pdbx_description
1 polymer ?
#
loop_
_entity_poly.entity_id
_entity_poly.type
_entity_poly.pdbx_seq_one_letter_code
_entity_poly.pdbx_strand_id
1 'polypeptide(L)' 'MKFEFRRQDGAISPVTNAATFRVGSLVDTQARSPQADLSHLIDASYEYHSPRELRWHLADRLGVTPAVVGLQEAA' A
#
# COMPACT_ATOMS: atom_id res chain seq x y z
N MET A 1 5.90 11.88 -3.30
CA MET A 1 4.64 11.28 -3.78
C MET A 1 3.80 10.96 -2.56
N LYS A 2 2.48 11.19 -2.60
CA LYS A 2 1.58 10.86 -1.49
C LYS A 2 0.49 9.94 -2.00
N PHE A 3 0.43 8.75 -1.42
CA PHE A 3 -0.59 7.77 -1.76
C PHE A 3 -1.53 7.58 -0.58
N GLU A 4 -2.79 7.42 -0.91
CA GLU A 4 -3.83 7.04 0.03
C GLU A 4 -4.22 5.60 -0.27
N PHE A 5 -4.28 4.76 0.78
CA PHE A 5 -4.64 3.36 0.64
C PHE A 5 -5.82 3.01 1.53
N ARG A 6 -6.69 2.11 1.05
CA ARG A 6 -7.77 1.55 1.86
C ARG A 6 -7.35 0.19 2.40
N ARG A 7 -7.29 0.10 3.72
CA ARG A 7 -7.00 -1.15 4.43
C ARG A 7 -8.20 -2.09 4.32
N GLN A 8 -7.92 -3.35 4.03
CA GLN A 8 -8.85 -4.46 4.15
C GLN A 8 -8.29 -5.49 5.10
N ASP A 9 -9.16 -6.15 5.86
CA ASP A 9 -8.72 -7.19 6.78
C ASP A 9 -8.07 -8.35 6.02
N GLY A 10 -6.86 -8.68 6.46
CA GLY A 10 -6.08 -9.83 6.01
C GLY A 10 -6.25 -11.01 6.97
N ALA A 11 -5.65 -12.14 6.63
CA ALA A 11 -5.58 -13.28 7.54
C ALA A 11 -4.58 -13.03 8.67
N ILE A 12 -4.64 -13.88 9.68
CA ILE A 12 -3.56 -13.97 10.66
C ILE A 12 -2.40 -14.71 10.02
N SER A 13 -1.21 -14.12 10.06
CA SER A 13 -0.02 -14.75 9.50
C SER A 13 0.26 -16.08 10.22
N PRO A 14 0.39 -17.21 9.49
CA PRO A 14 0.65 -18.51 10.11
C PRO A 14 2.07 -18.61 10.70
N VAL A 15 2.98 -17.73 10.28
CA VAL A 15 4.39 -17.73 10.70
C VAL A 15 4.62 -16.87 11.93
N THR A 16 3.94 -15.73 12.02
CA THR A 16 4.18 -14.72 13.07
C THR A 16 3.01 -14.56 14.04
N ASN A 17 1.86 -15.18 13.74
CA ASN A 17 0.59 -15.02 14.46
C ASN A 17 0.14 -13.55 14.60
N ALA A 18 0.63 -12.67 13.72
CA ALA A 18 0.27 -11.26 13.69
C ALA A 18 -0.90 -11.01 12.72
N ALA A 19 -1.73 -10.01 13.04
CA ALA A 19 -2.76 -9.53 12.11
C ALA A 19 -2.10 -8.86 10.91
N THR A 20 -2.45 -9.31 9.71
CA THR A 20 -2.04 -8.69 8.45
C THR A 20 -3.16 -7.82 7.90
N PHE A 21 -2.88 -7.13 6.80
CA PHE A 21 -3.91 -6.45 6.02
C PHE A 21 -3.63 -6.57 4.54
N ARG A 22 -4.70 -6.49 3.76
CA ARG A 22 -4.63 -6.36 2.31
C ARG A 22 -4.94 -4.91 1.94
N VAL A 23 -4.50 -4.50 0.77
CA VAL A 23 -4.80 -3.17 0.25
C VAL A 23 -5.89 -3.31 -0.80
N GLY A 24 -7.06 -2.76 -0.51
CA GLY A 24 -8.22 -2.84 -1.39
C GLY A 24 -8.20 -1.80 -2.52
N SER A 25 -7.65 -0.63 -2.24
CA SER A 25 -7.46 0.44 -3.23
C SER A 25 -6.24 1.26 -2.88
N LEU A 26 -5.54 1.76 -3.90
CA LEU A 26 -4.39 2.63 -3.78
C LEU A 26 -4.49 3.78 -4.76
N VAL A 27 -4.49 5.02 -4.27
CA VAL A 27 -4.70 6.22 -5.07
C VAL A 27 -3.55 7.20 -4.88
N ASP A 28 -3.02 7.75 -5.97
CA ASP A 28 -2.12 8.89 -5.90
C ASP A 28 -2.91 10.19 -5.67
N THR A 29 -2.70 10.81 -4.51
CA THR A 29 -3.38 12.05 -4.11
C THR A 29 -2.72 13.31 -4.66
N GLN A 30 -1.53 13.20 -5.24
CA GLN A 30 -0.77 14.32 -5.82
C GLN A 30 -0.73 14.28 -7.36
N ALA A 31 -1.30 13.27 -7.99
CA ALA A 31 -1.38 13.19 -9.44
C ALA A 31 -2.19 14.38 -10.01
N ARG A 32 -1.67 15.01 -11.09
CA ARG A 32 -2.37 16.08 -11.82
C ARG A 32 -3.62 15.60 -12.57
N SER A 33 -3.70 14.31 -12.84
CA SER A 33 -4.88 13.65 -13.40
C SER A 33 -5.81 13.19 -12.27
N PRO A 34 -7.13 13.09 -12.50
CA PRO A 34 -8.08 12.67 -11.47
C PRO A 34 -7.65 11.29 -10.94
N GLN A 35 -7.20 11.27 -9.68
CA GLN A 35 -6.89 10.07 -8.88
C GLN A 35 -6.34 8.92 -9.70
N ALA A 36 -5.04 8.96 -10.02
CA ALA A 36 -4.40 7.83 -10.68
C ALA A 36 -4.51 6.61 -9.75
N ASP A 37 -5.41 5.68 -10.11
CA ASP A 37 -5.58 4.42 -9.42
C ASP A 37 -4.35 3.54 -9.68
N LEU A 38 -3.58 3.33 -8.62
CA LEU A 38 -2.35 2.54 -8.62
C LEU A 38 -2.57 1.16 -8.00
N SER A 39 -3.83 0.74 -7.79
CA SER A 39 -4.15 -0.59 -7.27
C SER A 39 -3.61 -1.72 -8.16
N HIS A 40 -3.34 -1.46 -9.44
CA HIS A 40 -2.70 -2.42 -10.34
C HIS A 40 -1.21 -2.69 -10.03
N LEU A 41 -0.55 -1.83 -9.25
CA LEU A 41 0.86 -2.00 -8.85
C LEU A 41 1.03 -2.92 -7.64
N ILE A 42 -0.05 -3.22 -6.95
CA ILE A 42 -0.10 -4.07 -5.77
C ILE A 42 -0.91 -5.33 -6.07
N ASP A 43 -0.49 -6.44 -5.49
CA ASP A 43 -1.30 -7.66 -5.53
C ASP A 43 -2.34 -7.57 -4.39
N ALA A 44 -3.62 -7.62 -4.76
CA ALA A 44 -4.74 -7.59 -3.82
C ALA A 44 -4.78 -8.82 -2.89
N SER A 45 -4.09 -9.91 -3.25
CA SER A 45 -3.95 -11.12 -2.46
C SER A 45 -2.78 -11.06 -1.47
N TYR A 46 -1.92 -10.04 -1.59
CA TYR A 46 -0.73 -9.93 -0.76
C TYR A 46 -1.07 -9.41 0.64
N GLU A 47 -0.59 -10.13 1.65
CA GLU A 47 -0.81 -9.81 3.06
C GLU A 47 0.35 -8.99 3.62
N TYR A 48 0.10 -7.71 3.87
CA TYR A 48 1.06 -6.81 4.49
C TYR A 48 1.00 -6.92 6.01
N HIS A 49 2.16 -7.01 6.63
CA HIS A 49 2.32 -6.98 8.07
C HIS A 49 2.34 -5.56 8.64
N SER A 50 2.67 -4.56 7.82
CA SER A 50 2.70 -3.16 8.26
C SER A 50 2.60 -2.16 7.10
N PRO A 51 2.14 -0.92 7.35
CA PRO A 51 2.20 0.15 6.36
C PRO A 51 3.62 0.46 5.88
N ARG A 52 4.62 0.20 6.73
CA ARG A 52 6.03 0.31 6.35
C ARG A 52 6.37 -0.66 5.21
N GLU A 53 5.90 -1.89 5.28
CA GLU A 53 6.13 -2.89 4.23
C GLU A 53 5.49 -2.48 2.90
N LEU A 54 4.25 -2.00 2.94
CA LEU A 54 3.58 -1.41 1.78
C LEU A 54 4.42 -0.27 1.17
N ARG A 55 5.00 0.59 2.01
CA ARG A 55 5.89 1.69 1.56
C ARG A 55 7.10 1.17 0.81
N TRP A 56 7.73 0.11 1.30
CA TRP A 56 8.87 -0.51 0.64
C TRP A 56 8.47 -1.15 -0.69
N HIS A 57 7.35 -1.88 -0.73
CA HIS A 57 6.88 -2.50 -1.96
C HIS A 57 6.57 -1.46 -3.05
N LEU A 58 5.91 -0.36 -2.70
CA LEU A 58 5.64 0.71 -3.67
C LEU A 58 6.90 1.42 -4.13
N ALA A 59 7.86 1.64 -3.24
CA ALA A 59 9.14 2.24 -3.59
C ALA A 59 9.90 1.38 -4.62
N ASP A 60 9.90 0.06 -4.42
CA ASP A 60 10.50 -0.91 -5.33
C ASP A 60 9.81 -0.89 -6.71
N ARG A 61 8.47 -0.96 -6.75
CA ARG A 61 7.68 -0.92 -7.99
C ARG A 61 7.85 0.37 -8.79
N LEU A 62 7.98 1.49 -8.10
CA LEU A 62 8.15 2.81 -8.71
C LEU A 62 9.62 3.15 -9.02
N GLY A 63 10.58 2.33 -8.58
CA GLY A 63 12.01 2.59 -8.75
C GLY A 63 12.51 3.81 -7.97
N VAL A 64 11.92 4.11 -6.81
CA VAL A 64 12.24 5.27 -5.99
C VAL A 64 12.67 4.87 -4.58
N THR A 65 13.19 5.83 -3.79
CA THR A 65 13.50 5.56 -2.39
C THR A 65 12.23 5.53 -1.53
N PRO A 66 12.13 4.67 -0.50
CA PRO A 66 10.95 4.64 0.37
C PRO A 66 10.68 5.98 1.05
N ALA A 67 11.73 6.79 1.28
CA ALA A 67 11.61 8.10 1.93
C ALA A 67 10.71 9.08 1.17
N VAL A 68 10.60 8.95 -0.16
CA VAL A 68 9.76 9.82 -0.98
C VAL A 68 8.31 9.34 -1.13
N VAL A 69 8.02 8.13 -0.63
CA VAL A 69 6.68 7.51 -0.61
C VAL A 69 6.01 7.88 0.71
N GLY A 70 5.08 8.83 0.66
CA GLY A 70 4.16 9.12 1.75
C GLY A 70 2.93 8.22 1.64
N LEU A 71 2.55 7.56 2.73
CA LEU A 71 1.35 6.74 2.82
C LEU A 71 0.39 7.30 3.86
N GLN A 72 -0.89 7.32 3.51
CA GLN A 72 -1.98 7.66 4.41
C GLN A 72 -3.09 6.61 4.26
N GLU A 73 -3.68 6.20 5.38
CA GLU A 73 -4.85 5.30 5.37
C GLU A 73 -6.11 6.14 5.14
N ALA A 74 -6.92 5.74 4.16
CA ALA A 74 -8.24 6.33 3.91
C ALA A 74 -9.19 5.97 5.06
N ALA A 75 -9.90 6.96 5.60
CA ALA A 75 -10.88 6.78 6.67
C ALA A 75 -12.16 6.06 6.19
#